data_AF-A0AAV8YLA1-F1
#
_entry.id   AF-A0AAV8YLA1-F1
#
_cell.length_a   1.000
_cell.length_b   1.000
_cell.length_c   1.000
_cell.angle_alpha   90.00
_cell.angle_beta   90.00
_cell.angle_gamma   90.00
#
_symmetry.space_group_name_H-M   'P 1'
#
loop_
_entity.id
_entity.type
_entity.pdbx_description
1 polymer ?
#
loop_
_entity_poly.entity_id
_entity_poly.type
_entity_poly.pdbx_seq_one_letter_code
_entity_poly.pdbx_strand_id
1 'polypeptide(L)'
;MEKGTAVEFKKNFGKIEELRSQNKDIGEVAQIRQGKRNIYYLITKERYSDKPTYIDVWETLELLRQLSEENVEQKIAMPKNGCCLDGL
;
A
#
# COMPACT_ATOMS: atom_id res chain seq x y z
N MET A 1 -5.88 3.78 -9.94
CA MET A 1 -6.79 3.13 -8.98
C MET A 1 -8.18 2.98 -9.61
N GLU A 2 -8.33 2.08 -10.58
CA GLU A 2 -9.54 2.04 -11.43
C GLU A 2 -10.13 0.63 -11.60
N LYS A 3 -9.50 -0.42 -11.06
CA LYS A 3 -10.02 -1.80 -11.08
C LYS A 3 -9.72 -2.57 -9.77
N GLY A 4 -10.59 -3.51 -9.41
CA GLY A 4 -10.44 -4.41 -8.27
C GLY A 4 -10.59 -3.76 -6.89
N THR A 5 -9.98 -4.37 -5.87
CA THR A 5 -10.00 -3.93 -4.46
C THR A 5 -9.57 -2.47 -4.27
N ALA A 6 -8.76 -1.93 -5.19
CA ALA A 6 -8.35 -0.52 -5.18
C ALA A 6 -9.51 0.47 -5.37
N VAL A 7 -10.56 0.10 -6.11
CA VAL A 7 -11.77 0.94 -6.28
C VAL A 7 -12.57 0.98 -4.98
N GLU A 8 -12.67 -0.17 -4.32
CA GLU A 8 -13.36 -0.31 -3.05
C GLU A 8 -12.60 0.44 -1.93
N PHE A 9 -11.26 0.40 -1.94
CA PHE A 9 -10.43 1.21 -1.05
C PHE A 9 -10.61 2.71 -1.28
N LYS A 10 -10.64 3.17 -2.54
CA LYS A 10 -10.92 4.56 -2.88
C LYS A 10 -12.31 5.00 -2.36
N LYS A 11 -13.31 4.12 -2.45
CA LYS A 11 -14.69 4.41 -2.02
C LYS A 11 -14.84 4.39 -0.49
N ASN A 12 -14.17 3.47 0.19
CA ASN A 12 -14.33 3.26 1.64
C ASN A 12 -13.38 4.11 2.49
N PHE A 13 -12.16 4.36 2.00
CA PHE A 13 -11.11 5.04 2.75
C PHE A 13 -10.70 6.38 2.12
N GLY A 14 -11.53 6.88 1.19
CA GLY A 14 -11.23 8.01 0.29
C GLY A 14 -10.41 9.11 0.95
N LYS A 15 -9.14 9.21 0.53
CA LYS A 15 -8.13 10.18 1.00
C LYS A 15 -6.99 10.29 -0.02
N ILE A 16 -7.33 10.31 -1.31
CA ILE A 16 -6.34 10.29 -2.39
C ILE A 16 -5.47 11.55 -2.37
N GLU A 17 -6.02 12.69 -1.95
CA GLU A 17 -5.25 13.92 -1.83
C GLU A 17 -4.20 13.85 -0.71
N GLU A 18 -4.53 13.23 0.43
CA GLU A 18 -3.58 12.99 1.53
C GLU A 18 -2.45 12.04 1.07
N LEU A 19 -2.80 10.99 0.33
CA LEU A 19 -1.83 10.10 -0.33
C LEU A 19 -0.91 10.85 -1.31
N ARG A 20 -1.47 11.68 -2.18
CA ARG A 20 -0.70 12.47 -3.14
C ARG A 20 0.19 13.49 -2.47
N SER A 21 -0.27 14.08 -1.35
CA SER A 21 0.51 15.05 -0.59
C SER A 21 1.75 14.45 0.06
N GLN A 22 1.78 13.13 0.30
CA GLN A 22 2.95 12.46 0.87
C GLN A 22 4.08 12.26 -0.14
N ASN A 23 3.83 12.47 -1.45
CA ASN A 23 4.81 12.37 -2.54
C ASN A 23 5.79 11.20 -2.37
N LYS A 24 5.24 10.00 -2.15
CA LYS A 24 6.01 8.79 -1.93
C LYS A 24 6.47 8.17 -3.24
N ASP A 25 7.70 7.71 -3.27
CA ASP A 25 8.35 7.07 -4.41
C ASP A 25 8.10 5.55 -4.45
N ILE A 26 8.51 4.93 -5.54
CA ILE A 26 8.42 3.48 -5.74
C ILE A 26 9.30 2.77 -4.71
N GLY A 27 8.79 1.71 -4.10
CA GLY A 27 9.44 0.99 -3.01
C GLY A 27 9.04 1.51 -1.63
N GLU A 28 8.43 2.69 -1.52
CA GLU A 28 7.99 3.25 -0.24
C GLU A 28 6.57 2.84 0.19
N VAL A 29 6.26 3.09 1.47
CA VAL A 29 4.94 2.89 2.07
C VAL A 29 4.34 4.25 2.45
N ALA A 30 3.14 4.53 1.96
CA ALA A 30 2.33 5.64 2.44
C ALA A 30 1.41 5.18 3.57
N GLN A 31 1.34 5.97 4.65
CA GLN A 31 0.50 5.67 5.82
C GLN A 31 -0.59 6.73 5.94
N ILE A 32 -1.83 6.28 6.13
CA ILE A 32 -2.95 7.14 6.46
C ILE A 32 -3.59 6.67 7.75
N ARG A 33 -3.72 7.56 8.73
CA ARG A 33 -4.47 7.29 9.95
C ARG A 33 -5.96 7.57 9.73
N GLN A 34 -6.79 6.57 10.02
CA GLN A 34 -8.24 6.70 10.00
C GLN A 34 -8.83 6.20 11.33
N GLY A 35 -9.09 7.16 12.22
CA GLY A 35 -9.56 6.88 13.58
C GLY A 35 -8.54 6.07 14.39
N LYS A 36 -8.90 4.84 14.74
CA LYS A 36 -8.07 3.91 15.54
C LYS A 36 -7.24 2.93 14.69
N ARG A 37 -7.30 3.02 13.36
CA ARG A 37 -6.58 2.12 12.44
C ARG A 37 -5.64 2.93 11.55
N ASN A 38 -4.49 2.35 11.23
CA ASN A 38 -3.64 2.85 10.16
C ASN A 38 -3.90 2.06 8.89
N ILE A 39 -3.88 2.76 7.76
CA ILE A 39 -4.04 2.19 6.44
C ILE A 39 -2.72 2.40 5.72
N TYR A 40 -2.12 1.29 5.30
CA TYR A 40 -0.85 1.30 4.59
C TYR A 40 -1.08 1.05 3.11
N TYR A 41 -0.46 1.89 2.29
CA TYR A 41 -0.46 1.77 0.84
C TYR A 41 0.97 1.47 0.41
N LEU A 42 1.18 0.25 -0.08
CA LEU A 42 2.44 -0.20 -0.63
C LEU A 42 2.58 0.34 -2.06
N ILE A 43 3.59 1.16 -2.32
CA ILE A 43 3.84 1.72 -3.65
C ILE A 43 4.84 0.84 -4.38
N THR A 44 4.35 -0.19 -5.05
CA THR A 44 5.21 -1.20 -5.70
C THR A 44 5.42 -0.97 -7.20
N LYS A 45 4.83 0.08 -7.78
CA LYS A 45 4.96 0.42 -9.21
C LYS A 45 4.59 1.87 -9.51
N GLU A 46 5.26 2.47 -10.50
CA GLU A 46 4.97 3.83 -10.99
C GLU A 46 3.64 3.86 -11.76
N ARG A 47 3.43 2.90 -12.67
CA ARG A 47 2.24 2.82 -13.51
C ARG A 47 1.61 1.45 -13.38
N TYR A 48 0.30 1.42 -13.53
CA TYR A 48 -0.48 0.19 -13.47
C TYR A 48 0.02 -0.89 -14.45
N SER A 49 0.57 -0.46 -15.59
CA SER A 49 1.10 -1.29 -16.68
C SER A 49 2.50 -1.87 -16.43
N ASP A 50 3.23 -1.35 -15.44
CA ASP A 50 4.56 -1.85 -15.11
C ASP A 50 4.45 -3.10 -14.24
N LYS A 51 5.33 -4.08 -14.52
CA LYS A 51 5.44 -5.27 -13.69
C LYS A 51 6.17 -4.90 -12.41
N PRO A 52 5.58 -5.12 -11.22
CA PRO A 52 6.31 -4.93 -9.97
C PRO A 52 7.48 -5.92 -9.93
N THR A 53 8.69 -5.45 -9.62
CA THR A 53 9.81 -6.35 -9.37
C THR A 53 9.61 -6.98 -7.99
N TYR A 54 9.98 -8.24 -7.84
CA TYR A 54 9.96 -8.91 -6.53
C TYR A 54 10.80 -8.16 -5.47
N ILE A 55 11.86 -7.48 -5.92
CA ILE A 55 12.74 -6.66 -5.08
C ILE A 55 11.96 -5.48 -4.49
N ASP A 56 11.26 -4.69 -5.33
CA ASP A 56 10.45 -3.56 -4.86
C ASP A 56 9.40 -4.01 -3.84
N VAL A 57 8.71 -5.13 -4.10
CA VAL A 57 7.71 -5.69 -3.18
C VAL A 57 8.35 -6.08 -1.84
N TRP A 58 9.54 -6.69 -1.87
CA TRP A 58 10.26 -7.09 -0.67
C TRP A 58 10.68 -5.87 0.16
N GLU A 59 11.27 -4.86 -0.48
CA GLU A 59 11.69 -3.62 0.18
C GLU A 59 10.50 -2.90 0.82
N THR A 60 9.36 -2.83 0.13
CA THR A 60 8.15 -2.22 0.68
C THR A 60 7.58 -3.02 1.87
N LEU A 61 7.71 -4.35 1.86
CA LEU A 61 7.30 -5.20 3.00
C LEU A 61 8.21 -5.03 4.21
N GLU A 62 9.51 -4.85 4.00
CA GLU A 62 10.46 -4.59 5.09
C GLU A 62 10.18 -3.24 5.76
N LEU A 63 9.92 -2.20 4.96
CA LEU A 63 9.47 -0.90 5.47
C LEU A 63 8.14 -0.98 6.21
N LEU A 64 7.18 -1.76 5.69
CA LEU A 64 5.90 -1.98 6.38
C LEU A 64 6.10 -2.62 7.75
N ARG A 65 7.04 -3.57 7.86
CA ARG A 65 7.39 -4.21 9.13
C ARG A 65 7.96 -3.19 10.12
N GLN A 66 8.91 -2.36 9.69
CA GLN A 66 9.50 -1.31 10.53
C GLN A 66 8.42 -0.34 11.03
N LEU A 67 7.57 0.15 10.13
CA LEU A 67 6.46 1.03 10.48
C LEU A 67 5.48 0.37 11.46
N SER A 68 5.21 -0.92 11.31
CA SER A 68 4.36 -1.66 12.25
C SER A 68 4.99 -1.77 13.64
N GLU A 69 6.32 -1.97 13.72
CA GLU A 69 7.06 -2.02 14.98
C GLU A 69 7.06 -0.65 15.65
N GLU A 70 7.28 0.44 14.90
CA GLU A 70 7.25 1.82 15.39
C GLU A 70 5.85 2.26 15.86
N ASN A 71 4.80 1.88 15.13
CA ASN A 71 3.41 2.22 15.47
C ASN A 71 2.80 1.28 16.52
N VAL A 72 3.58 0.29 17.02
CA VAL A 72 3.16 -0.73 18.01
C VAL A 72 1.87 -1.43 17.59
N GLU A 73 1.76 -1.75 16.30
CA GLU A 73 0.56 -2.37 15.77
C GLU A 73 0.49 -3.84 16.14
N GLN A 74 -0.60 -4.22 16.80
CA GLN A 74 -0.78 -5.60 17.26
C GLN A 74 -1.32 -6.53 16.17
N LYS A 75 -1.97 -5.98 15.13
CA LYS A 75 -2.64 -6.75 14.06
C LYS A 75 -2.64 -5.98 12.74
N ILE A 76 -2.04 -6.56 11.71
CA ILE A 76 -2.12 -6.09 10.33
C ILE A 76 -3.03 -7.04 9.54
N ALA A 77 -3.97 -6.48 8.77
CA ALA A 77 -4.78 -7.24 7.83
C ALA A 77 -4.38 -6.86 6.41
N MET A 78 -3.99 -7.84 5.60
CA MET A 78 -3.58 -7.64 4.22
C MET A 78 -4.45 -8.53 3.31
N PRO A 79 -5.10 -7.99 2.26
CA PRO A 79 -5.73 -8.83 1.24
C PRO A 79 -4.65 -9.63 0.49
N LYS A 80 -5.02 -10.75 -0.15
CA LYS A 80 -4.10 -11.48 -1.04
C LYS A 80 -3.65 -10.55 -2.17
N ASN A 81 -2.44 -10.03 -2.07
CA ASN A 81 -1.83 -9.16 -3.06
C ASN A 81 -1.09 -10.00 -4.11
N GLY A 82 -1.13 -9.57 -5.38
CA GLY A 82 -0.31 -10.14 -6.45
C GLY A 82 -0.93 -11.24 -7.31
N CYS A 83 -1.93 -11.99 -6.85
CA CYS A 83 -2.29 -13.24 -7.52
C CYS A 83 -3.26 -13.10 -8.73
N CYS A 84 -3.99 -12.00 -8.89
CA CYS A 84 -5.06 -11.94 -9.92
C CYS A 84 -4.73 -11.08 -11.16
N LEU A 85 -3.87 -10.07 -11.05
CA LEU A 85 -3.56 -9.13 -12.15
C LEU A 85 -2.06 -8.85 -12.37
N ASP A 86 -1.23 -9.02 -11.34
CA ASP A 86 0.21 -8.73 -11.41
C ASP A 86 1.07 -9.98 -11.71
N GLY A 87 0.45 -11.18 -11.76
CA GLY A 87 1.09 -12.39 -12.27
C GLY A 87 2.30 -12.88 -11.45
N LEU A 88 2.30 -12.62 -10.14
CA LEU A 88 3.21 -13.26 -9.18
C LEU A 88 2.64 -14.58 -8.66
#